data_AF-A0AAD2G8K5-F1
#
_entry.id   AF-A0AAD2G8K5-F1
#
_cell.length_a   1.000
_cell.length_b   1.000
_cell.length_c   1.000
_cell.angle_alpha   90.00
_cell.angle_beta   90.00
_cell.angle_gamma   90.00
#
_symmetry.space_group_name_H-M   'P 1'
#
loop_
_entity.id
_entity.type
_entity.pdbx_description
1 polymer ?
#
loop_
_entity_poly.entity_id
_entity_poly.type
_entity_poly.pdbx_seq_one_letter_code
_entity_poly.pdbx_strand_id
1 'polypeptide(L)'
;MFANSTLSIRDCELRPKGLKSQRAQILEMTGSKESRNASYGKWRSFFFLFDQDYSSFCLFPQILLEQKIIMTFDFLIEQNNRTLAFLKAQDFIGAIDSSSLALKYHKARQAALHDQSPLHHSCSGSDCLDQCMFLSKINGSAPHSDHADHIPFVYDRGIVVPRSMHDPSVVTSILIFNTALAHHLAAEAAYGTTSPELWHKARRFYELAYQSHDMDYNVLFQIVLINNLAMIEQKMGNMSKSISCLEYLTAVLMILVDRGCSLHLHHAQGCLANIPSLASKTASAA
;
A
#
# COMPACT_ATOMS: atom_id res chain seq x y z
N MET A 1 5.76 11.35 -38.80
CA MET A 1 6.66 12.03 -37.83
C MET A 1 5.86 12.29 -36.57
N PHE A 2 5.96 11.42 -35.56
CA PHE A 2 5.38 11.68 -34.25
C PHE A 2 6.44 12.39 -33.42
N ALA A 3 6.15 13.63 -33.02
CA ALA A 3 7.02 14.41 -32.15
C ALA A 3 6.97 13.80 -30.74
N ASN A 4 8.12 13.31 -30.26
CA ASN A 4 8.33 12.90 -28.88
C ASN A 4 8.41 14.16 -28.00
N SER A 5 7.25 14.64 -27.54
CA SER A 5 7.16 15.67 -26.53
C SER A 5 7.38 15.03 -25.15
N THR A 6 8.60 15.09 -24.63
CA THR A 6 8.87 14.81 -23.21
C THR A 6 8.22 15.90 -22.36
N LEU A 7 7.01 15.63 -21.87
CA LEU A 7 6.36 16.47 -20.86
C LEU A 7 7.17 16.42 -19.56
N SER A 8 7.57 17.59 -19.08
CA SER A 8 8.24 17.76 -17.79
C SER A 8 7.27 17.42 -16.66
N ILE A 9 7.67 16.48 -15.79
CA ILE A 9 6.91 16.00 -14.62
C ILE A 9 6.57 17.14 -13.63
N ARG A 10 7.21 18.31 -13.74
CA ARG A 10 7.09 19.42 -12.78
C ARG A 10 5.87 20.33 -12.96
N ASP A 11 5.16 20.26 -14.09
CA ASP A 11 4.05 21.20 -14.38
C ASP A 11 2.66 20.69 -13.93
N CYS A 12 2.59 19.49 -13.35
CA CYS A 12 1.37 18.96 -12.73
C CYS A 12 1.40 19.13 -11.19
N GLU A 13 1.59 20.35 -10.69
CA GLU A 13 1.36 20.66 -9.27
C GLU A 13 -0.16 20.64 -8.98
N LEU A 14 -0.67 19.43 -8.76
CA LEU A 14 -2.10 19.15 -8.55
C LEU A 14 -2.46 19.34 -7.08
N ARG A 15 -3.26 20.36 -6.75
CA ARG A 15 -4.09 20.38 -5.53
C ARG A 15 -5.54 20.05 -5.86
N PRO A 16 -6.04 18.84 -5.55
CA PRO A 16 -7.43 18.48 -5.85
C PRO A 16 -8.38 19.11 -4.81
N LYS A 17 -9.22 20.07 -5.25
CA LYS A 17 -10.29 20.63 -4.41
C LYS A 17 -11.55 19.75 -4.27
N GLY A 18 -11.60 18.57 -4.90
CA GLY A 18 -12.79 17.69 -4.93
C GLY A 18 -12.67 16.33 -4.20
N LEU A 19 -11.46 15.79 -3.99
CA LEU A 19 -11.29 14.43 -3.44
C LEU A 19 -11.69 14.29 -1.97
N LYS A 20 -11.73 15.39 -1.21
CA LYS A 20 -11.99 15.35 0.24
C LYS A 20 -13.40 14.88 0.61
N SER A 21 -14.39 15.05 -0.27
CA SER A 21 -15.77 14.60 -0.05
C SER A 21 -15.91 13.08 -0.29
N GLN A 22 -15.29 12.55 -1.34
CA GLN A 22 -15.27 11.10 -1.62
C GLN A 22 -14.42 10.32 -0.60
N ARG A 23 -13.32 10.91 -0.11
CA ARG A 23 -12.49 10.32 0.97
C ARG A 23 -13.28 10.15 2.28
N ALA A 24 -14.23 11.04 2.56
CA ALA A 24 -15.09 10.93 3.74
C ALA A 24 -16.10 9.76 3.62
N GLN A 25 -16.66 9.53 2.43
CA GLN A 25 -17.53 8.37 2.18
C GLN A 25 -16.80 7.04 2.40
N ILE A 26 -15.51 6.94 2.06
CA ILE A 26 -14.74 5.70 2.28
C ILE A 26 -14.44 5.46 3.76
N LEU A 27 -14.13 6.51 4.53
CA LEU A 27 -13.96 6.38 5.97
C LEU A 27 -15.27 5.93 6.64
N GLU A 28 -16.43 6.38 6.12
CA GLU A 28 -17.73 5.87 6.55
C GLU A 28 -17.99 4.43 6.09
N MET A 29 -17.65 4.06 4.85
CA MET A 29 -17.84 2.70 4.30
C MET A 29 -16.91 1.66 4.94
N THR A 30 -15.72 2.07 5.40
CA THR A 30 -14.78 1.22 6.16
C THR A 30 -15.12 1.15 7.65
N GLY A 31 -16.22 1.78 8.09
CA GLY A 31 -16.65 1.79 9.49
C GLY A 31 -15.77 2.61 10.42
N SER A 32 -14.87 3.43 9.89
CA SER A 32 -13.94 4.27 10.65
C SER A 32 -14.45 5.72 10.69
N LYS A 33 -15.47 5.97 11.54
CA LYS A 33 -15.88 7.34 11.88
C LYS A 33 -14.90 7.94 12.89
N GLU A 34 -13.84 8.62 12.44
CA GLU A 34 -13.02 9.43 13.36
C GLU A 34 -12.28 10.61 12.71
N SER A 35 -12.18 11.68 13.51
CA SER A 35 -11.81 13.06 13.19
C SER A 35 -10.36 13.27 12.70
N ARG A 36 -10.15 14.34 11.91
CA ARG A 36 -8.95 14.63 11.09
C ARG A 36 -7.66 15.03 11.82
N ASN A 37 -7.59 15.03 13.16
CA ASN A 37 -6.41 15.50 13.89
C ASN A 37 -5.83 14.42 14.81
N ALA A 38 -5.32 13.30 14.26
CA ALA A 38 -4.61 12.28 15.04
C ALA A 38 -3.81 11.29 14.17
N SER A 39 -2.97 11.76 13.22
CA SER A 39 -2.12 10.82 12.46
C SER A 39 -1.16 10.05 13.38
N TYR A 40 -0.71 10.66 14.49
CA TYR A 40 0.10 10.00 15.52
C TYR A 40 -0.72 9.21 16.56
N GLY A 41 -1.93 9.67 16.90
CA GLY A 41 -2.82 8.98 17.86
C GLY A 41 -3.36 7.65 17.34
N LYS A 42 -3.54 7.52 16.02
CA LYS A 42 -4.05 6.30 15.36
C LYS A 42 -3.13 5.09 15.50
N TRP A 43 -1.84 5.31 15.72
CA TRP A 43 -0.88 4.25 15.99
C TRP A 43 -1.20 3.52 17.30
N ARG A 44 -1.77 4.18 18.32
CA ARG A 44 -2.05 3.54 19.63
C ARG A 44 -2.97 2.32 19.52
N SER A 45 -4.00 2.36 18.68
CA SER A 45 -4.89 1.21 18.44
C SER A 45 -4.23 0.11 17.59
N PHE A 46 -3.19 0.44 16.83
CA PHE A 46 -2.38 -0.52 16.07
C PHE A 46 -1.46 -1.36 16.97
N PHE A 47 -1.10 -0.90 18.18
CA PHE A 47 -0.24 -1.67 19.09
C PHE A 47 -0.89 -2.98 19.55
N PHE A 48 -2.22 -3.05 19.65
CA PHE A 48 -2.93 -4.27 20.05
C PHE A 48 -2.86 -5.40 19.01
N LEU A 49 -2.68 -5.10 17.72
CA LEU A 49 -2.65 -6.10 16.65
C LEU A 49 -1.34 -6.89 16.56
N PHE A 50 -0.24 -6.33 17.07
CA PHE A 50 1.05 -7.04 17.13
C PHE A 50 1.24 -7.85 18.42
N ASP A 51 0.43 -7.58 19.45
CA ASP A 51 0.62 -8.13 20.80
C ASP A 51 -0.12 -9.45 21.04
N GLN A 52 -1.16 -9.77 20.25
CA GLN A 52 -1.99 -10.95 20.51
C GLN A 52 -1.37 -12.30 20.08
N ASP A 53 -0.41 -12.33 19.15
CA ASP A 53 0.10 -13.59 18.58
C ASP A 53 1.52 -14.01 19.03
N TYR A 54 2.24 -13.19 19.82
CA TYR A 54 3.63 -13.48 20.16
C TYR A 54 3.95 -13.24 21.65
N SER A 55 3.27 -13.96 22.53
CA SER A 55 3.57 -14.00 23.97
C SER A 55 4.89 -14.72 24.31
N SER A 56 5.67 -15.21 23.33
CA SER A 56 6.90 -16.00 23.56
C SER A 56 8.24 -15.28 23.28
N PHE A 57 8.28 -13.97 23.01
CA PHE A 57 9.55 -13.25 22.76
C PHE A 57 9.81 -12.04 23.67
N CYS A 58 9.18 -12.00 24.84
CA CYS A 58 9.46 -10.99 25.85
C CYS A 58 10.69 -11.36 26.68
N LEU A 59 11.89 -11.20 26.10
CA LEU A 59 13.17 -11.05 26.81
C LEU A 59 14.24 -10.56 25.83
N PHE A 60 13.97 -9.44 25.15
CA PHE A 60 15.06 -8.68 24.52
C PHE A 60 15.77 -7.87 25.61
N PRO A 61 17.07 -8.08 25.88
CA PRO A 61 17.75 -7.43 27.00
C PRO A 61 17.80 -5.92 26.78
N GLN A 62 17.18 -5.18 27.70
CA GLN A 62 17.10 -3.72 27.77
C GLN A 62 18.49 -3.04 27.80
N ILE A 63 19.55 -3.79 28.13
CA ILE A 63 20.92 -3.29 28.33
C ILE A 63 21.69 -3.10 27.01
N LEU A 64 21.21 -3.66 25.89
CA LEU A 64 21.79 -3.40 24.56
C LEU A 64 21.19 -2.19 23.84
N LEU A 65 20.24 -1.46 24.46
CA LEU A 65 19.50 -0.38 23.79
C LEU A 65 20.31 0.92 23.69
N GLU A 66 21.10 1.30 24.69
CA GLU A 66 21.69 2.64 24.74
C GLU A 66 22.89 2.84 23.80
N GLN A 67 23.64 1.79 23.44
CA GLN A 67 24.73 1.89 22.47
C GLN A 67 24.34 1.46 21.03
N LYS A 68 23.08 1.04 20.82
CA LYS A 68 22.63 0.39 19.57
C LYS A 68 21.44 1.11 18.90
N ILE A 69 21.07 2.29 19.39
CA ILE A 69 20.09 3.21 18.77
C ILE A 69 20.64 3.89 17.49
N ILE A 70 21.94 3.71 17.19
CA ILE A 70 22.50 3.87 15.84
C ILE A 70 22.39 2.53 15.07
N MET A 71 21.33 1.75 15.28
CA MET A 71 20.92 0.81 14.24
C MET A 71 20.24 1.66 13.17
N THR A 72 21.00 1.85 12.10
CA THR A 72 20.74 2.89 11.10
C THR A 72 19.46 2.59 10.33
N PHE A 73 18.95 3.63 9.66
CA PHE A 73 17.94 3.50 8.64
C PHE A 73 18.26 2.39 7.61
N ASP A 74 19.54 2.05 7.43
CA ASP A 74 19.98 0.93 6.60
C ASP A 74 19.41 -0.42 7.02
N PHE A 75 19.20 -0.67 8.32
CA PHE A 75 18.58 -1.93 8.77
C PHE A 75 17.15 -2.06 8.24
N LEU A 76 16.38 -0.96 8.23
CA LEU A 76 15.01 -0.96 7.69
C LEU A 76 15.03 -1.23 6.19
N ILE A 77 15.94 -0.57 5.45
CA ILE A 77 16.10 -0.79 4.02
C ILE A 77 16.52 -2.24 3.75
N GLU A 78 17.45 -2.78 4.53
CA GLU A 78 17.91 -4.15 4.40
C GLU A 78 16.78 -5.15 4.63
N GLN A 79 16.01 -5.00 5.71
CA GLN A 79 14.86 -5.86 5.96
C GLN A 79 13.80 -5.73 4.87
N ASN A 80 13.51 -4.52 4.40
CA ASN A 80 12.59 -4.35 3.28
C ASN A 80 13.10 -5.08 2.02
N ASN A 81 14.39 -4.94 1.69
CA ASN A 81 14.97 -5.63 0.54
C ASN A 81 14.94 -7.15 0.69
N ARG A 82 15.12 -7.68 1.91
CA ARG A 82 14.93 -9.11 2.21
C ARG A 82 13.47 -9.53 1.97
N THR A 83 12.49 -8.75 2.44
CA THR A 83 11.07 -8.98 2.11
C THR A 83 10.87 -9.06 0.60
N LEU A 84 11.40 -8.13 -0.18
CA LEU A 84 11.26 -8.14 -1.63
C LEU A 84 11.91 -9.38 -2.28
N ALA A 85 13.07 -9.80 -1.78
CA ALA A 85 13.74 -11.01 -2.24
C ALA A 85 12.88 -12.26 -1.96
N PHE A 86 12.29 -12.36 -0.78
CA PHE A 86 11.39 -13.45 -0.41
C PHE A 86 10.10 -13.45 -1.24
N LEU A 87 9.48 -12.29 -1.46
CA LEU A 87 8.31 -12.16 -2.35
C LEU A 87 8.63 -12.65 -3.77
N LYS A 88 9.79 -12.25 -4.30
CA LYS A 88 10.25 -12.70 -5.63
C LYS A 88 10.52 -14.21 -5.67
N ALA A 89 11.00 -14.78 -4.58
CA ALA A 89 11.24 -16.21 -4.43
C ALA A 89 9.96 -17.02 -4.09
N GLN A 90 8.80 -16.36 -3.94
CA GLN A 90 7.54 -16.95 -3.47
C GLN A 90 7.65 -17.60 -2.07
N ASP A 91 8.64 -17.19 -1.27
CA ASP A 91 8.76 -17.56 0.13
C ASP A 91 7.95 -16.58 0.98
N PHE A 92 6.63 -16.78 1.01
CA PHE A 92 5.74 -15.81 1.67
C PHE A 92 5.89 -15.79 3.19
N ILE A 93 6.31 -16.89 3.81
CA ILE A 93 6.58 -16.93 5.25
C ILE A 93 7.81 -16.08 5.57
N GLY A 94 8.91 -16.27 4.84
CA GLY A 94 10.10 -15.41 4.98
C GLY A 94 9.80 -13.93 4.73
N ALA A 95 8.92 -13.63 3.76
CA ALA A 95 8.47 -12.27 3.49
C ALA A 95 7.67 -11.67 4.67
N ILE A 96 6.76 -12.44 5.27
CA ILE A 96 5.98 -12.02 6.45
C ILE A 96 6.90 -11.75 7.65
N ASP A 97 7.84 -12.65 7.93
CA ASP A 97 8.75 -12.52 9.07
C ASP A 97 9.65 -11.30 8.93
N SER A 98 10.27 -11.14 7.76
CA SER A 98 11.19 -10.02 7.50
C SER A 98 10.47 -8.67 7.49
N SER A 99 9.27 -8.59 6.90
CA SER A 99 8.48 -7.35 6.90
C SER A 99 7.95 -6.98 8.29
N SER A 100 7.52 -7.98 9.06
CA SER A 100 7.11 -7.80 10.46
C SER A 100 8.27 -7.32 11.34
N LEU A 101 9.49 -7.85 11.13
CA LEU A 101 10.69 -7.38 11.82
C LEU A 101 11.01 -5.92 11.48
N ALA A 102 10.89 -5.54 10.21
CA ALA A 102 11.08 -4.15 9.77
C ALA A 102 10.09 -3.20 10.46
N LEU A 103 8.80 -3.56 10.52
CA LEU A 103 7.77 -2.77 11.20
C LEU A 103 8.00 -2.66 12.72
N LYS A 104 8.35 -3.77 13.39
CA LYS A 104 8.68 -3.77 14.82
C LYS A 104 9.84 -2.82 15.11
N TYR A 105 10.88 -2.88 14.30
CA TYR A 105 12.04 -2.00 14.42
C TYR A 105 11.69 -0.53 14.16
N HIS A 106 10.93 -0.27 13.09
CA HIS A 106 10.49 1.08 12.75
C HIS A 106 9.66 1.71 13.89
N LYS A 107 8.76 0.92 14.48
CA LYS A 107 7.95 1.32 15.64
C LYS A 107 8.79 1.63 16.87
N ALA A 108 9.76 0.77 17.21
CA ALA A 108 10.68 1.02 18.33
C ALA A 108 11.47 2.33 18.12
N ARG A 109 11.94 2.57 16.89
CA ARG A 109 12.63 3.81 16.53
C ARG A 109 11.71 5.03 16.63
N GLN A 110 10.47 4.97 16.15
CA GLN A 110 9.52 6.08 16.27
C GLN A 110 9.22 6.40 17.74
N ALA A 111 9.07 5.38 18.58
CA ALA A 111 8.84 5.57 20.02
C ALA A 111 10.03 6.29 20.69
N ALA A 112 11.27 5.91 20.34
CA ALA A 112 12.47 6.56 20.87
C ALA A 112 12.65 8.02 20.38
N LEU A 113 12.18 8.33 19.16
CA LEU A 113 12.26 9.70 18.62
C LEU A 113 11.16 10.62 19.15
N HIS A 114 10.03 10.09 19.62
CA HIS A 114 8.93 10.89 20.13
C HIS A 114 9.28 11.67 21.42
N ASP A 115 10.34 11.27 22.12
CA ASP A 115 10.87 12.04 23.26
C ASP A 115 11.62 13.31 22.82
N GLN A 116 11.93 13.45 21.54
CA GLN A 116 12.57 14.62 20.95
C GLN A 116 11.51 15.48 20.27
N SER A 117 11.44 16.76 20.63
CA SER A 117 10.37 17.69 20.20
C SER A 117 10.14 17.69 18.67
N PRO A 118 8.88 17.85 18.21
CA PRO A 118 8.52 17.72 16.80
C PRO A 118 9.22 18.80 15.96
N LEU A 119 10.27 18.40 15.25
CA LEU A 119 10.86 19.20 14.19
C LEU A 119 9.87 19.26 13.02
N HIS A 120 9.48 20.47 12.64
CA HIS A 120 8.68 20.72 11.45
C HIS A 120 9.51 20.34 10.20
N HIS A 121 9.42 19.08 9.78
CA HIS A 121 10.00 18.63 8.52
C HIS A 121 9.15 19.17 7.37
N SER A 122 9.72 20.12 6.62
CA SER A 122 9.19 20.52 5.33
C SER A 122 9.43 19.38 4.34
N CYS A 123 8.36 18.75 3.87
CA CYS A 123 8.40 17.69 2.88
C CYS A 123 9.06 18.22 1.60
N SER A 124 10.23 17.67 1.24
CA SER A 124 10.86 17.93 -0.06
C SER A 124 10.02 17.21 -1.11
N GLY A 125 9.55 17.91 -2.15
CA GLY A 125 8.69 17.35 -3.21
C GLY A 125 9.32 16.22 -4.04
N SER A 126 10.50 15.71 -3.67
CA SER A 126 11.20 14.57 -4.28
C SER A 126 10.81 13.20 -3.72
N ASP A 127 10.08 13.15 -2.61
CA ASP A 127 9.93 11.91 -1.83
C ASP A 127 8.48 11.38 -1.90
N CYS A 128 7.94 11.14 -3.09
CA CYS A 128 6.60 10.55 -3.25
C CYS A 128 6.65 9.01 -3.40
N LEU A 129 5.64 8.32 -2.88
CA LEU A 129 5.49 6.86 -2.96
C LEU A 129 5.38 6.39 -4.42
N ASP A 130 4.71 7.15 -5.27
CA ASP A 130 4.53 6.80 -6.67
C ASP A 130 5.90 6.67 -7.38
N GLN A 131 6.87 7.53 -7.03
CA GLN A 131 8.23 7.43 -7.54
C GLN A 131 8.93 6.13 -7.11
N CYS A 132 8.74 5.70 -5.86
CA CYS A 132 9.25 4.41 -5.38
C CYS A 132 8.63 3.23 -6.13
N MET A 133 7.35 3.32 -6.51
CA MET A 133 6.68 2.27 -7.30
C MET A 133 7.23 2.20 -8.73
N PHE A 134 7.62 3.32 -9.34
CA PHE A 134 8.26 3.32 -10.65
C PHE A 134 9.66 2.67 -10.64
N LEU A 135 10.37 2.71 -9.51
CA LEU A 135 11.68 2.07 -9.37
C LEU A 135 11.60 0.53 -9.36
N SER A 136 10.45 -0.03 -8.96
CA SER A 136 10.18 -1.46 -9.08
C SER A 136 10.00 -1.81 -10.56
N LYS A 137 11.10 -2.13 -11.25
CA LYS A 137 11.11 -2.48 -12.68
C LYS A 137 9.97 -3.43 -12.99
N ILE A 138 9.07 -2.99 -13.86
CA ILE A 138 8.13 -3.89 -14.49
C ILE A 138 8.91 -4.68 -15.51
N ASN A 139 9.43 -5.85 -15.11
CA ASN A 139 9.85 -6.85 -16.08
C ASN A 139 8.60 -7.15 -16.92
N GLY A 140 8.64 -6.69 -18.18
CA GLY A 140 7.50 -6.56 -19.07
C GLY A 140 6.96 -7.88 -19.59
N SER A 141 6.65 -8.83 -18.71
CA SER A 141 5.63 -9.81 -19.01
C SER A 141 4.31 -9.07 -19.04
N ALA A 142 4.02 -8.42 -20.17
CA ALA A 142 2.68 -8.00 -20.50
C ALA A 142 1.76 -9.19 -20.21
N PRO A 143 0.55 -8.97 -19.65
CA PRO A 143 -0.40 -10.03 -19.41
C PRO A 143 -0.75 -10.67 -20.76
N HIS A 144 -0.02 -11.72 -21.12
CA HIS A 144 -0.31 -12.60 -22.25
C HIS A 144 -1.38 -13.57 -21.76
N SER A 145 -2.64 -13.17 -21.87
CA SER A 145 -3.75 -14.10 -21.68
C SER A 145 -4.74 -13.93 -22.82
N ASP A 146 -4.52 -14.69 -23.89
CA ASP A 146 -5.54 -15.05 -24.89
C ASP A 146 -6.57 -16.05 -24.34
N HIS A 147 -6.51 -16.39 -23.03
CA HIS A 147 -7.44 -17.29 -22.38
C HIS A 147 -8.48 -16.53 -21.56
N ALA A 148 -9.74 -16.78 -21.88
CA ALA A 148 -10.96 -16.13 -21.38
C ALA A 148 -11.28 -16.37 -19.88
N ASP A 149 -10.35 -16.93 -19.11
CA ASP A 149 -10.52 -17.04 -17.67
C ASP A 149 -10.13 -15.70 -17.05
N HIS A 150 -11.15 -14.90 -16.74
CA HIS A 150 -11.03 -13.60 -16.08
C HIS A 150 -10.49 -13.76 -14.65
N ILE A 151 -9.20 -14.10 -14.52
CA ILE A 151 -8.51 -14.11 -13.23
C ILE A 151 -8.34 -12.64 -12.82
N PRO A 152 -8.86 -12.25 -11.64
CA PRO A 152 -8.70 -10.88 -11.17
C PRO A 152 -7.22 -10.53 -10.97
N PHE A 153 -6.82 -9.36 -11.43
CA PHE A 153 -5.47 -8.84 -11.32
C PHE A 153 -5.15 -8.42 -9.88
N VAL A 154 -4.13 -9.00 -9.27
CA VAL A 154 -3.57 -8.54 -8.01
C VAL A 154 -2.24 -7.86 -8.30
N TYR A 155 -2.02 -6.66 -7.75
CA TYR A 155 -0.69 -6.07 -7.79
C TYR A 155 0.20 -6.81 -6.80
N ASP A 156 1.18 -7.54 -7.33
CA ASP A 156 1.95 -8.56 -6.62
C ASP A 156 3.40 -8.14 -6.30
N ARG A 157 3.74 -6.86 -6.49
CA ARG A 157 5.11 -6.37 -6.41
C ARG A 157 5.35 -5.51 -5.20
N GLY A 158 6.34 -5.86 -4.38
CA GLY A 158 6.72 -4.98 -3.28
C GLY A 158 7.38 -3.68 -3.76
N ILE A 159 7.33 -2.67 -2.91
CA ILE A 159 7.88 -1.33 -3.15
C ILE A 159 9.28 -1.25 -2.53
N VAL A 160 10.24 -0.77 -3.31
CA VAL A 160 11.62 -0.54 -2.85
C VAL A 160 11.68 0.75 -2.04
N VAL A 161 12.39 0.73 -0.91
CA VAL A 161 12.74 1.95 -0.15
C VAL A 161 14.08 2.47 -0.67
N PRO A 162 14.13 3.66 -1.33
CA PRO A 162 15.39 4.25 -1.75
C PRO A 162 16.29 4.58 -0.55
N ARG A 163 17.61 4.42 -0.69
CA ARG A 163 18.55 4.78 0.39
C ARG A 163 18.53 6.26 0.76
N SER A 164 18.19 7.11 -0.20
CA SER A 164 18.05 8.56 -0.03
C SER A 164 16.74 8.99 0.61
N MET A 165 15.76 8.08 0.75
CA MET A 165 14.44 8.42 1.26
C MET A 165 14.50 8.49 2.78
N HIS A 166 14.22 9.64 3.37
CA HIS A 166 14.27 9.79 4.82
C HIS A 166 12.92 10.16 5.45
N ASP A 167 11.90 10.44 4.63
CA ASP A 167 10.55 10.72 5.11
C ASP A 167 9.99 9.48 5.85
N PRO A 168 9.80 9.56 7.19
CA PRO A 168 9.32 8.45 7.97
C PRO A 168 7.90 8.03 7.58
N SER A 169 7.04 8.94 7.11
CA SER A 169 5.67 8.60 6.68
C SER A 169 5.69 7.74 5.43
N VAL A 170 6.49 8.11 4.44
CA VAL A 170 6.63 7.36 3.18
C VAL A 170 7.20 5.98 3.44
N VAL A 171 8.30 5.89 4.22
CA VAL A 171 8.91 4.61 4.61
C VAL A 171 7.90 3.74 5.35
N THR A 172 7.17 4.32 6.29
CA THR A 172 6.14 3.61 7.05
C THR A 172 5.10 2.98 6.13
N SER A 173 4.58 3.73 5.17
CA SER A 173 3.59 3.23 4.21
C SER A 173 4.13 2.12 3.33
N ILE A 174 5.39 2.21 2.87
CA ILE A 174 6.04 1.15 2.10
C ILE A 174 6.14 -0.13 2.94
N LEU A 175 6.61 -0.04 4.19
CA LEU A 175 6.75 -1.19 5.07
C LEU A 175 5.40 -1.85 5.36
N ILE A 176 4.36 -1.06 5.66
CA ILE A 176 3.01 -1.59 5.87
C ILE A 176 2.49 -2.26 4.60
N PHE A 177 2.64 -1.60 3.45
CA PHE A 177 2.18 -2.12 2.16
C PHE A 177 2.84 -3.47 1.84
N ASN A 178 4.16 -3.56 1.96
CA ASN A 178 4.89 -4.80 1.70
C ASN A 178 4.51 -5.91 2.68
N THR A 179 4.18 -5.57 3.92
CA THR A 179 3.65 -6.51 4.91
C THR A 179 2.26 -7.00 4.51
N ALA A 180 1.37 -6.10 4.10
CA ALA A 180 0.03 -6.44 3.58
C ALA A 180 0.11 -7.38 2.38
N LEU A 181 1.03 -7.07 1.46
CA LEU A 181 1.27 -7.84 0.26
C LEU A 181 1.78 -9.25 0.57
N ALA A 182 2.73 -9.40 1.50
CA ALA A 182 3.22 -10.71 1.91
C ALA A 182 2.10 -11.60 2.46
N HIS A 183 1.21 -11.05 3.30
CA HIS A 183 0.04 -11.78 3.81
C HIS A 183 -0.97 -12.10 2.70
N HIS A 184 -1.22 -11.17 1.78
CA HIS A 184 -2.13 -11.38 0.64
C HIS A 184 -1.64 -12.54 -0.22
N LEU A 185 -0.38 -12.50 -0.66
CA LEU A 185 0.17 -13.55 -1.54
C LEU A 185 0.31 -14.90 -0.81
N ALA A 186 0.62 -14.90 0.49
CA ALA A 186 0.57 -16.12 1.30
C ALA A 186 -0.85 -16.73 1.31
N ALA A 187 -1.88 -15.89 1.44
CA ALA A 187 -3.26 -16.33 1.45
C ALA A 187 -3.71 -16.87 0.08
N GLU A 188 -3.30 -16.22 -1.02
CA GLU A 188 -3.55 -16.74 -2.38
C GLU A 188 -2.86 -18.10 -2.61
N ALA A 189 -1.61 -18.25 -2.17
CA ALA A 189 -0.84 -19.47 -2.38
C ALA A 189 -1.36 -20.67 -1.56
N ALA A 190 -1.99 -20.43 -0.41
CA ALA A 190 -2.50 -21.48 0.48
C ALA A 190 -3.90 -22.01 0.08
N TYR A 191 -4.34 -21.77 -1.17
CA TYR A 191 -5.69 -22.07 -1.66
C TYR A 191 -6.22 -23.45 -1.21
N GLY A 192 -7.38 -23.46 -0.53
CA GLY A 192 -8.05 -24.67 -0.05
C GLY A 192 -7.69 -25.13 1.37
N THR A 193 -6.61 -24.62 1.96
CA THR A 193 -6.21 -24.89 3.38
C THR A 193 -6.07 -23.61 4.20
N THR A 194 -6.40 -22.47 3.60
CA THR A 194 -6.12 -21.13 4.10
C THR A 194 -6.65 -20.87 5.50
N SER A 195 -5.77 -20.35 6.36
CA SER A 195 -6.19 -19.64 7.55
C SER A 195 -6.89 -18.33 7.13
N PRO A 196 -8.17 -18.11 7.47
CA PRO A 196 -8.88 -16.84 7.20
C PRO A 196 -8.15 -15.64 7.80
N GLU A 197 -7.29 -15.88 8.77
CA GLU A 197 -6.45 -14.90 9.45
C GLU A 197 -5.49 -14.16 8.50
N LEU A 198 -4.93 -14.83 7.49
CA LEU A 198 -4.01 -14.19 6.54
C LEU A 198 -4.74 -13.11 5.72
N TRP A 199 -5.97 -13.40 5.28
CA TRP A 199 -6.83 -12.44 4.59
C TRP A 199 -7.18 -11.24 5.48
N HIS A 200 -7.54 -11.50 6.74
CA HIS A 200 -7.84 -10.44 7.70
C HIS A 200 -6.63 -9.55 7.97
N LYS A 201 -5.44 -10.13 8.15
CA LYS A 201 -4.18 -9.40 8.35
C LYS A 201 -3.82 -8.57 7.12
N ALA A 202 -3.88 -9.15 5.92
CA ALA A 202 -3.63 -8.45 4.66
C ALA A 202 -4.56 -7.23 4.51
N ARG A 203 -5.88 -7.43 4.67
CA ARG A 203 -6.87 -6.34 4.64
C ARG A 203 -6.52 -5.22 5.62
N ARG A 204 -6.24 -5.60 6.87
CA ARG A 204 -5.97 -4.64 7.94
C ARG A 204 -4.73 -3.80 7.68
N PHE A 205 -3.67 -4.42 7.15
CA PHE A 205 -2.46 -3.68 6.78
C PHE A 205 -2.71 -2.76 5.58
N TYR A 206 -3.48 -3.16 4.57
CA TYR A 206 -3.82 -2.25 3.47
C TYR A 206 -4.64 -1.04 3.92
N GLU A 207 -5.64 -1.23 4.80
CA GLU A 207 -6.39 -0.13 5.42
C GLU A 207 -5.44 0.83 6.17
N LEU A 208 -4.46 0.30 6.88
CA LEU A 208 -3.49 1.10 7.61
C LEU A 208 -2.56 1.85 6.67
N ALA A 209 -2.06 1.21 5.60
CA ALA A 209 -1.24 1.85 4.59
C ALA A 209 -1.97 3.07 4.00
N TYR A 210 -3.25 2.90 3.66
CA TYR A 210 -4.11 3.97 3.15
C TYR A 210 -4.28 5.14 4.13
N GLN A 211 -4.24 4.88 5.44
CA GLN A 211 -4.39 5.90 6.48
C GLN A 211 -3.06 6.55 6.90
N SER A 212 -1.93 5.89 6.61
CA SER A 212 -0.59 6.28 7.08
C SER A 212 0.06 7.43 6.30
N HIS A 213 -0.47 7.79 5.13
CA HIS A 213 0.11 8.80 4.25
C HIS A 213 -0.94 9.65 3.54
N ASP A 214 -0.51 10.80 3.03
CA ASP A 214 -1.39 11.64 2.24
C ASP A 214 -1.54 11.10 0.82
N MET A 215 -2.70 10.52 0.55
CA MET A 215 -3.02 9.90 -0.74
C MET A 215 -3.24 10.95 -1.84
N ASP A 216 -3.42 12.22 -1.49
CA ASP A 216 -3.71 13.30 -2.45
C ASP A 216 -2.57 13.48 -3.49
N TYR A 217 -1.34 13.04 -3.18
CA TYR A 217 -0.17 13.13 -4.06
C TYR A 217 0.38 11.78 -4.56
N ASN A 218 -0.21 10.66 -4.12
CA ASN A 218 0.32 9.32 -4.37
C ASN A 218 -0.75 8.45 -5.01
N VAL A 219 -1.16 8.86 -6.21
CA VAL A 219 -2.35 8.34 -6.87
C VAL A 219 -2.12 6.91 -7.37
N LEU A 220 -0.92 6.57 -7.87
CA LEU A 220 -0.60 5.21 -8.28
C LEU A 220 -0.65 4.26 -7.07
N PHE A 221 -0.04 4.67 -5.96
CA PHE A 221 -0.12 3.91 -4.70
C PHE A 221 -1.56 3.73 -4.24
N GLN A 222 -2.37 4.79 -4.36
CA GLN A 222 -3.80 4.73 -4.06
C GLN A 222 -4.55 3.70 -4.91
N ILE A 223 -4.36 3.72 -6.23
CA ILE A 223 -4.99 2.80 -7.17
C ILE A 223 -4.66 1.36 -6.79
N VAL A 224 -3.38 1.07 -6.57
CA VAL A 224 -2.90 -0.27 -6.23
C VAL A 224 -3.46 -0.76 -4.90
N LEU A 225 -3.49 0.10 -3.88
CA LEU A 225 -4.09 -0.21 -2.58
C LEU A 225 -5.56 -0.59 -2.70
N ILE A 226 -6.35 0.25 -3.39
CA ILE A 226 -7.81 0.03 -3.54
C ILE A 226 -8.07 -1.23 -4.35
N ASN A 227 -7.32 -1.45 -5.42
CA ASN A 227 -7.42 -2.67 -6.22
C ASN A 227 -7.20 -3.91 -5.36
N ASN A 228 -6.09 -3.97 -4.63
CA ASN A 228 -5.78 -5.13 -3.81
C ASN A 228 -6.78 -5.33 -2.66
N LEU A 229 -7.30 -4.24 -2.07
CA LEU A 229 -8.39 -4.32 -1.10
C LEU A 229 -9.68 -4.90 -1.69
N ALA A 230 -10.06 -4.48 -2.89
CA ALA A 230 -11.23 -5.03 -3.58
C ALA A 230 -11.10 -6.55 -3.80
N MET A 231 -9.91 -7.00 -4.20
CA MET A 231 -9.63 -8.42 -4.41
C MET A 231 -9.73 -9.22 -3.12
N ILE A 232 -9.19 -8.69 -2.01
CA ILE A 232 -9.34 -9.32 -0.70
C ILE A 232 -10.80 -9.40 -0.28
N GLU A 233 -11.57 -8.31 -0.39
CA GLU A 233 -12.98 -8.32 -0.01
C GLU A 233 -13.79 -9.32 -0.85
N GLN A 234 -13.48 -9.45 -2.14
CA GLN A 234 -14.07 -10.48 -3.00
C GLN A 234 -13.72 -11.90 -2.50
N LYS A 235 -12.45 -12.17 -2.21
CA LYS A 235 -11.96 -13.47 -1.71
C LYS A 235 -12.55 -13.83 -0.35
N MET A 236 -12.85 -12.83 0.47
CA MET A 236 -13.54 -12.98 1.75
C MET A 236 -15.08 -13.08 1.63
N GLY A 237 -15.64 -13.07 0.42
CA GLY A 237 -17.09 -13.16 0.17
C GLY A 237 -17.86 -11.84 0.37
N ASN A 238 -17.18 -10.73 0.66
CA ASN A 238 -17.77 -9.41 0.88
C ASN A 238 -17.94 -8.64 -0.44
N MET A 239 -18.73 -9.20 -1.36
CA MET A 239 -18.89 -8.67 -2.72
C MET A 239 -19.32 -7.20 -2.78
N SER A 240 -20.21 -6.77 -1.88
CA SER A 240 -20.66 -5.37 -1.81
C SER A 240 -19.50 -4.40 -1.59
N LYS A 241 -18.59 -4.71 -0.65
CA LYS A 241 -17.42 -3.88 -0.37
C LYS A 241 -16.42 -3.87 -1.53
N SER A 242 -16.19 -5.04 -2.14
CA SER A 242 -15.36 -5.15 -3.34
C SER A 242 -15.88 -4.23 -4.46
N ILE A 243 -17.18 -4.27 -4.74
CA ILE A 243 -17.82 -3.39 -5.74
C ILE A 243 -17.63 -1.92 -5.38
N SER A 244 -17.88 -1.50 -4.14
CA SER A 244 -17.67 -0.11 -3.72
C SER A 244 -16.21 0.34 -3.87
N CYS A 245 -15.23 -0.54 -3.60
CA CYS A 245 -13.82 -0.25 -3.85
C CYS A 245 -13.54 -0.04 -5.35
N LEU A 246 -14.08 -0.90 -6.22
CA LEU A 246 -13.88 -0.81 -7.67
C LEU A 246 -14.60 0.40 -8.30
N GLU A 247 -15.78 0.77 -7.79
CA GLU A 247 -16.48 2.00 -8.19
C GLU A 247 -15.67 3.24 -7.81
N TYR A 248 -15.09 3.26 -6.60
CA TYR A 248 -14.21 4.35 -6.20
C TYR A 248 -12.95 4.41 -7.06
N LEU A 249 -12.32 3.26 -7.31
CA LEU A 249 -11.17 3.17 -8.20
C LEU A 249 -11.51 3.72 -9.60
N THR A 250 -12.67 3.37 -10.14
CA THR A 250 -13.18 3.92 -11.41
C THR A 250 -13.27 5.44 -11.37
N ALA A 251 -13.84 6.01 -10.31
CA ALA A 251 -13.94 7.47 -10.17
C ALA A 251 -12.57 8.16 -10.14
N VAL A 252 -11.59 7.59 -9.41
CA VAL A 252 -10.21 8.11 -9.37
C VAL A 252 -9.59 8.08 -10.78
N LEU A 253 -9.76 6.99 -11.51
CA LEU A 253 -9.22 6.84 -12.86
C LEU A 253 -9.88 7.79 -13.87
N MET A 254 -11.20 7.98 -13.79
CA MET A 254 -11.89 8.97 -14.63
C MET A 254 -11.32 10.38 -14.42
N ILE A 255 -11.10 10.79 -13.17
CA ILE A 255 -10.48 12.09 -12.85
C ILE A 255 -9.06 12.19 -13.45
N LEU A 256 -8.29 11.11 -13.45
CA LEU A 256 -6.94 11.09 -14.05
C LEU A 256 -6.97 11.19 -15.57
N VAL A 257 -7.92 10.50 -16.22
CA VAL A 257 -8.13 10.56 -17.67
C VAL A 257 -8.53 11.96 -18.09
N ASP A 258 -9.50 12.58 -17.39
CA ASP A 258 -9.94 13.96 -17.66
C ASP A 258 -8.81 14.98 -17.52
N ARG A 259 -7.80 14.68 -16.71
CA ARG A 259 -6.62 15.52 -16.49
C ARG A 259 -5.43 15.19 -17.38
N GLY A 260 -5.53 14.16 -18.23
CA GLY A 260 -4.45 13.74 -19.13
C GLY A 260 -3.26 13.07 -18.42
N CYS A 261 -3.43 12.48 -17.24
CA CYS A 261 -2.36 11.87 -16.45
C CYS A 261 -1.97 10.45 -16.95
N SER A 262 -1.49 10.33 -18.20
CA SER A 262 -1.24 9.06 -18.89
C SER A 262 -0.15 8.17 -18.26
N LEU A 263 0.89 8.75 -17.66
CA LEU A 263 2.04 8.00 -17.11
C LEU A 263 1.64 7.03 -15.98
N HIS A 264 0.72 7.44 -15.12
CA HIS A 264 0.27 6.64 -13.97
C HIS A 264 -0.57 5.44 -14.42
N LEU A 265 -1.27 5.57 -15.55
CA LEU A 265 -2.19 4.54 -16.04
C LEU A 265 -1.46 3.30 -16.56
N HIS A 266 -0.24 3.43 -17.11
CA HIS A 266 0.53 2.27 -17.59
C HIS A 266 0.88 1.30 -16.44
N HIS A 267 1.29 1.84 -15.29
CA HIS A 267 1.61 1.03 -14.11
C HIS A 267 0.36 0.47 -13.42
N ALA A 268 -0.78 1.11 -13.62
CA ALA A 268 -2.08 0.68 -13.10
C ALA A 268 -2.91 -0.12 -14.11
N GLN A 269 -2.39 -0.45 -15.29
CA GLN A 269 -3.19 -1.04 -16.38
C GLN A 269 -3.83 -2.38 -15.95
N GLY A 270 -3.11 -3.19 -15.18
CA GLY A 270 -3.68 -4.43 -14.63
C GLY A 270 -4.88 -4.16 -13.70
N CYS A 271 -4.86 -3.08 -12.93
CA CYS A 271 -5.98 -2.71 -12.06
C CYS A 271 -7.24 -2.36 -12.86
N LEU A 272 -7.08 -1.87 -14.09
CA LEU A 272 -8.21 -1.59 -15.00
C LEU A 272 -8.94 -2.87 -15.42
N ALA A 273 -8.22 -4.00 -15.52
CA ALA A 273 -8.81 -5.28 -15.91
C ALA A 273 -9.83 -5.79 -14.88
N ASN A 274 -9.73 -5.34 -13.62
CA ASN A 274 -10.66 -5.69 -12.55
C ASN A 274 -11.91 -4.83 -12.50
N ILE A 275 -11.88 -3.67 -13.16
CA ILE A 275 -13.06 -2.83 -13.23
C ILE A 275 -14.02 -3.57 -14.16
N PRO A 276 -15.15 -4.09 -13.64
CA PRO A 276 -16.12 -4.73 -14.51
C PRO A 276 -16.47 -3.72 -15.59
N SER A 277 -16.52 -4.16 -16.85
CA SER A 277 -16.90 -3.30 -17.96
C SER A 277 -18.21 -2.63 -17.59
N LEU A 278 -18.16 -1.37 -17.12
CA LEU A 278 -19.35 -0.64 -16.63
C LEU A 278 -20.44 -0.56 -17.71
N ALA A 279 -20.06 -0.83 -18.96
CA ALA A 279 -20.90 -0.94 -20.13
C ALA A 279 -21.80 -2.18 -20.20
N SER A 280 -21.52 -3.29 -19.50
CA SER A 280 -22.30 -4.53 -19.70
C SER A 280 -23.64 -4.57 -18.94
N LYS A 281 -23.86 -3.67 -17.97
CA LYS A 281 -25.10 -3.62 -17.18
C LYS A 281 -26.12 -2.59 -17.66
N THR A 282 -25.72 -1.57 -18.42
CA THR A 282 -26.66 -0.55 -18.95
C THR A 282 -27.42 -1.01 -20.19
N ALA A 283 -26.98 -2.08 -20.86
CA ALA A 283 -27.61 -2.61 -22.06
C ALA A 283 -28.78 -3.60 -21.83
N SER A 284 -29.06 -4.01 -20.58
CA SER A 284 -30.14 -4.96 -20.26
C SER A 284 -31.38 -4.31 -19.66
N ALA A 285 -31.44 -2.97 -19.60
CA ALA A 285 -32.57 -2.21 -19.04
C ALA A 285 -33.26 -1.30 -20.07
N ALA A 286 -33.01 -1.52 -21.37
CA ALA A 286 -33.69 -0.87 -22.49
C ALA A 286 -34.47 -1.92 -23.30
#